data_AF-A0A7X9JKY3-F1
#
_entry.id   AF-A0A7X9JKY3-F1
#
_cell.length_a   1.000
_cell.length_b   1.000
_cell.length_c   1.000
_cell.angle_alpha   90.00
_cell.angle_beta   90.00
_cell.angle_gamma   90.00
#
_symmetry.space_group_name_H-M   'P 1'
#
loop_
_entity.id
_entity.type
_entity.pdbx_description
1 polymer ?
#
loop_
_entity_poly.entity_id
_entity_poly.type
_entity_poly.pdbx_seq_one_letter_code
_entity_poly.pdbx_strand_id
1 'polypeptide(L)'
;LGNIYFPGANDNASGVSMTIDIAREFALQKNKYTIALMFFTGEEVGLVGSEYFVNHPLFNLNSIKYLFNLDVIGSGEKGITVVNGEEYKELMQQLQKINIDNHLQLDIQARGTSNNSDHAPFYKKGTKAVFIYAKGKTGPYHHPEDNLANLSMEK
;
A
#
# COMPACT_ATOMS: atom_id res chain seq x y z
N LEU A 1 10.59 -30.08 12.82
CA LEU A 1 9.88 -28.78 12.70
C LEU A 1 9.01 -28.88 11.47
N GLY A 2 7.68 -28.85 11.63
CA GLY A 2 6.75 -29.08 10.52
C GLY A 2 6.82 -27.97 9.47
N ASN A 3 6.49 -28.30 8.22
CA ASN A 3 6.28 -27.32 7.16
C ASN A 3 4.96 -26.60 7.43
N ILE A 4 5.01 -25.54 8.22
CA ILE A 4 3.87 -24.62 8.37
C ILE A 4 3.88 -23.69 7.16
N TYR A 5 2.78 -23.70 6.42
CA TYR A 5 2.58 -22.89 5.23
C TYR A 5 1.83 -21.61 5.59
N PHE A 6 2.33 -20.47 5.13
CA PHE A 6 1.74 -19.15 5.31
C PHE A 6 1.32 -18.64 3.93
N PRO A 7 0.02 -18.59 3.61
CA PRO A 7 -0.43 -18.27 2.25
C PRO A 7 -0.30 -16.79 1.88
N GLY A 8 -0.37 -15.86 2.84
CA GLY A 8 -0.14 -14.43 2.62
C GLY A 8 -1.19 -13.77 1.73
N ALA A 9 -2.46 -14.18 1.85
CA ALA A 9 -3.51 -13.69 0.96
C ALA A 9 -3.79 -12.20 1.15
N ASN A 10 -3.87 -11.74 2.40
CA ASN A 10 -3.96 -10.34 2.74
C ASN A 10 -2.58 -9.69 2.74
N ASP A 11 -1.59 -10.36 3.34
CA ASP A 11 -0.23 -9.88 3.58
C ASP A 11 0.80 -10.68 2.73
N ASN A 12 1.13 -10.26 1.52
CA ASN A 12 0.60 -9.08 0.82
C ASN A 12 0.14 -9.37 -0.61
N ALA A 13 -0.42 -10.56 -0.88
CA ALA A 13 -1.00 -10.86 -2.20
C ALA A 13 -2.14 -9.89 -2.57
N SER A 14 -2.85 -9.33 -1.59
CA SER A 14 -3.89 -8.32 -1.80
C SER A 14 -3.34 -7.01 -2.39
N GLY A 15 -2.25 -6.47 -1.84
CA GLY A 15 -1.58 -5.27 -2.35
C GLY A 15 -0.99 -5.49 -3.74
N VAL A 16 -0.42 -6.67 -4.00
CA VAL A 16 0.04 -7.08 -5.34
C VAL A 16 -1.12 -7.08 -6.33
N SER A 17 -2.24 -7.72 -5.96
CA SER A 17 -3.42 -7.83 -6.83
C SER A 17 -4.01 -6.46 -7.17
N MET A 18 -4.16 -5.58 -6.17
CA MET A 18 -4.65 -4.21 -6.36
C MET A 18 -3.71 -3.39 -7.25
N THR A 19 -2.40 -3.54 -7.08
CA THR A 19 -1.40 -2.83 -7.91
C THR A 19 -1.48 -3.26 -9.38
N ILE A 20 -1.70 -4.56 -9.64
CA ILE A 20 -1.90 -5.07 -11.00
C ILE A 20 -3.22 -4.55 -11.60
N ASP A 21 -4.29 -4.47 -10.81
CA ASP A 21 -5.58 -3.94 -11.28
C ASP A 21 -5.48 -2.45 -11.65
N ILE A 22 -4.87 -1.64 -10.78
CA ILE A 22 -4.54 -0.23 -11.05
C ILE A 22 -3.70 -0.08 -12.33
N ALA A 23 -2.74 -0.98 -12.55
CA ALA A 23 -1.92 -0.96 -13.76
C ALA A 23 -2.74 -1.16 -15.05
N ARG A 24 -3.77 -2.01 -15.00
CA ARG A 24 -4.67 -2.23 -16.14
C ARG A 24 -5.42 -0.94 -16.50
N GLU A 25 -5.92 -0.22 -15.50
CA GLU A 25 -6.60 1.07 -15.71
C GLU A 25 -5.66 2.15 -16.25
N PHE A 26 -4.42 2.22 -15.78
CA PHE A 26 -3.44 3.16 -16.32
C PHE A 26 -2.96 2.81 -17.73
N ALA A 27 -2.99 1.54 -18.12
CA ALA A 27 -2.61 1.13 -19.48
C ALA A 27 -3.61 1.60 -20.56
N LEU A 28 -4.85 1.91 -20.18
CA LEU A 28 -5.91 2.31 -21.12
C LEU A 28 -5.94 3.80 -21.45
N GLN A 29 -5.10 4.61 -20.79
CA GLN A 29 -5.17 6.07 -20.86
C GLN A 29 -3.79 6.71 -21.06
N LYS A 30 -3.79 7.93 -21.62
CA LYS A 30 -2.57 8.73 -21.73
C LYS A 30 -2.25 9.36 -20.37
N ASN A 31 -1.27 8.77 -19.68
CA ASN A 31 -0.86 9.24 -18.37
C ASN A 31 -0.05 10.54 -18.44
N LYS A 32 -0.34 11.48 -17.54
CA LYS A 32 0.41 12.73 -17.38
C LYS A 32 1.81 12.49 -16.78
N TYR A 33 1.93 11.47 -15.95
CA TYR A 33 3.16 11.09 -15.26
C TYR A 33 3.63 9.71 -15.71
N THR A 34 4.93 9.46 -15.62
CA THR A 34 5.46 8.11 -15.66
C THR A 34 4.98 7.35 -14.43
N ILE A 35 4.44 6.15 -14.63
CA ILE A 35 3.99 5.26 -13.56
C ILE A 35 5.00 4.12 -13.45
N ALA A 36 5.49 3.88 -12.23
CA ALA A 36 6.33 2.73 -11.90
C ALA A 36 5.54 1.78 -10.99
N LEU A 37 5.47 0.51 -11.36
CA LEU A 37 4.91 -0.55 -10.53
C LEU A 37 6.07 -1.25 -9.84
N MET A 38 6.01 -1.35 -8.52
CA MET A 38 7.11 -1.85 -7.71
C MET A 38 6.61 -2.99 -6.83
N PHE A 39 7.27 -4.14 -6.92
CA PHE A 39 6.99 -5.32 -6.10
C PHE A 39 8.27 -5.67 -5.36
N PHE A 40 8.33 -5.34 -4.08
CA PHE A 40 9.51 -5.57 -3.27
C PHE A 40 9.57 -7.01 -2.76
N THR A 41 10.78 -7.46 -2.46
CA THR A 41 11.04 -8.75 -1.83
C THR A 41 11.65 -8.51 -0.45
N GLY A 42 11.43 -9.43 0.49
CA GLY A 42 12.02 -9.37 1.82
C GLY A 42 11.50 -8.22 2.69
N GLU A 43 10.25 -7.78 2.50
CA GLU A 43 9.55 -6.84 3.39
C GLU A 43 9.52 -7.42 4.82
N GLU A 44 9.02 -8.64 4.95
CA GLU A 44 8.79 -9.34 6.23
C GLU A 44 10.05 -9.70 7.02
N VAL A 45 11.22 -9.62 6.38
CA VAL A 45 12.53 -9.85 7.01
C VAL A 45 13.32 -8.55 7.19
N GLY A 46 12.64 -7.40 7.14
CA GLY A 46 13.19 -6.09 7.45
C GLY A 46 13.33 -5.16 6.25
N LEU A 47 12.33 -5.11 5.37
CA LEU A 47 12.24 -4.15 4.24
C LEU A 47 13.42 -4.24 3.26
N VAL A 48 14.00 -5.43 3.11
CA VAL A 48 15.29 -5.63 2.43
C VAL A 48 15.26 -5.12 0.99
N GLY A 49 14.19 -5.39 0.25
CA GLY A 49 14.04 -4.97 -1.14
C GLY A 49 13.88 -3.46 -1.31
N SER A 50 13.04 -2.83 -0.49
CA SER A 50 12.82 -1.37 -0.57
C SER A 50 14.02 -0.59 -0.05
N GLU A 51 14.68 -1.04 1.03
CA GLU A 51 15.96 -0.49 1.49
C GLU A 51 17.05 -0.61 0.42
N TYR A 52 17.15 -1.76 -0.27
CA TYR A 52 18.09 -1.92 -1.37
C TYR A 52 17.79 -0.93 -2.51
N PHE A 53 16.52 -0.82 -2.93
CA PHE A 53 16.12 0.06 -4.01
C PHE A 53 16.46 1.53 -3.73
N VAL A 54 16.14 2.04 -2.55
CA VAL A 54 16.39 3.46 -2.24
C VAL A 54 17.88 3.80 -2.11
N ASN A 55 18.73 2.80 -1.92
CA ASN A 55 20.19 2.96 -1.92
C ASN A 55 20.82 2.72 -3.31
N HIS A 56 20.12 2.01 -4.21
CA HIS A 56 20.56 1.72 -5.58
C HIS A 56 19.43 1.98 -6.59
N PRO A 57 18.92 3.21 -6.69
CA PRO A 57 17.68 3.45 -7.39
C PRO A 57 17.88 3.41 -8.91
N LEU A 58 16.95 2.76 -9.62
CA LEU A 58 16.96 2.71 -11.09
C LEU A 58 16.61 4.06 -11.74
N PHE A 59 16.02 4.97 -10.97
CA PHE A 59 15.67 6.33 -11.39
C PHE A 59 15.74 7.27 -10.18
N ASN A 60 15.88 8.57 -10.44
CA ASN A 60 16.08 9.55 -9.38
C ASN A 60 14.89 9.58 -8.40
N LEU A 61 15.12 9.28 -7.12
CA LEU A 61 14.09 9.32 -6.08
C LEU A 61 13.40 10.68 -5.97
N ASN A 62 14.13 11.78 -6.22
CA ASN A 62 13.56 13.13 -6.19
C ASN A 62 12.60 13.42 -7.35
N SER A 63 12.57 12.56 -8.38
CA SER A 63 11.59 12.65 -9.47
C SER A 63 10.24 12.00 -9.12
N ILE A 64 10.17 11.24 -8.03
CA ILE A 64 8.94 10.60 -7.56
C ILE A 64 8.04 11.66 -6.93
N LYS A 65 6.90 11.94 -7.58
CA LYS A 65 5.89 12.88 -7.07
C LYS A 65 5.24 12.36 -5.78
N TYR A 66 4.84 11.08 -5.81
CA TYR A 66 4.28 10.32 -4.70
C TYR A 66 4.58 8.83 -4.92
N LEU A 67 4.88 8.13 -3.83
CA LEU A 67 4.83 6.68 -3.73
C LEU A 67 3.63 6.29 -2.86
N PHE A 68 2.79 5.41 -3.39
CA PHE A 68 1.69 4.79 -2.66
C PHE A 68 2.04 3.32 -2.45
N ASN A 69 2.32 2.96 -1.21
CA ASN A 69 2.53 1.58 -0.80
C ASN A 69 1.19 0.97 -0.40
N LEU A 70 0.81 -0.14 -1.04
CA LEU A 70 -0.44 -0.85 -0.79
C LEU A 70 -0.11 -2.16 -0.09
N ASP A 71 -0.56 -2.30 1.15
CA ASP A 71 -0.25 -3.46 1.95
C ASP A 71 -1.40 -3.76 2.91
N VAL A 72 -1.83 -5.02 2.99
CA VAL A 72 -3.06 -5.43 3.70
C VAL A 72 -4.31 -4.69 3.19
N ILE A 73 -4.69 -4.95 1.93
CA ILE A 73 -5.83 -4.32 1.23
C ILE A 73 -6.96 -5.34 0.93
N GLY A 74 -6.94 -6.52 1.56
CA GLY A 74 -7.94 -7.59 1.35
C GLY A 74 -9.31 -7.38 2.02
N SER A 75 -9.53 -6.22 2.66
CA SER A 75 -10.80 -5.80 3.27
C SER A 75 -11.06 -4.32 2.92
N GLY A 76 -12.05 -3.68 3.55
CA GLY A 76 -12.33 -2.26 3.27
C GLY A 76 -13.54 -1.68 3.99
N GLU A 77 -14.32 -2.52 4.66
CA GLU A 77 -15.66 -2.19 5.14
C GLU A 77 -15.68 -1.16 6.28
N LYS A 78 -14.52 -0.87 6.88
CA LYS A 78 -14.35 0.20 7.88
C LYS A 78 -13.47 1.34 7.37
N GLY A 79 -13.22 1.40 6.06
CA GLY A 79 -12.41 2.41 5.38
C GLY A 79 -10.93 2.05 5.34
N ILE A 80 -10.08 3.08 5.29
CA ILE A 80 -8.62 2.94 5.11
C ILE A 80 -7.86 3.82 6.10
N THR A 81 -6.62 3.45 6.38
CA THR A 81 -5.67 4.31 7.09
C THR A 81 -4.49 4.62 6.18
N VAL A 82 -4.09 5.89 6.17
CA VAL A 82 -2.95 6.42 5.40
C VAL A 82 -1.84 6.79 6.39
N VAL A 83 -0.84 5.93 6.50
CA VAL A 83 0.40 6.15 7.26
C VAL A 83 1.24 7.22 6.54
N ASN A 84 1.85 8.12 7.32
CA ASN A 84 2.42 9.41 6.89
C ASN A 84 1.35 10.40 6.37
N GLY A 85 0.05 10.10 6.48
CA GLY A 85 -1.02 10.98 6.02
C GLY A 85 -1.06 12.33 6.76
N GLU A 86 -0.64 12.37 8.03
CA GLU A 86 -0.57 13.61 8.82
C GLU A 86 0.45 14.61 8.25
N GLU A 87 1.49 14.11 7.57
CA GLU A 87 2.54 14.92 6.93
C GLU A 87 2.06 15.55 5.61
N TYR A 88 1.01 14.99 4.99
CA TYR A 88 0.55 15.35 3.65
C TYR A 88 -0.91 15.80 3.63
N LYS A 89 -1.19 16.95 4.27
CA LYS A 89 -2.54 17.53 4.36
C LYS A 89 -3.23 17.69 3.00
N GLU A 90 -2.52 18.15 1.97
CA GLU A 90 -3.07 18.30 0.62
C GLU A 90 -3.50 16.96 0.02
N LEU A 91 -2.70 15.90 0.22
CA LEU A 91 -3.04 14.56 -0.22
C LEU A 91 -4.30 14.06 0.50
N MET A 92 -4.37 14.22 1.81
CA MET A 92 -5.54 13.82 2.60
C MET A 92 -6.81 14.56 2.17
N GLN A 93 -6.71 15.86 1.88
CA GLN A 93 -7.83 16.64 1.35
C GLN A 93 -8.27 16.14 -0.03
N GLN A 94 -7.33 15.79 -0.91
CA GLN A 94 -7.65 15.22 -2.22
C GLN A 94 -8.34 13.86 -2.10
N LEU A 95 -7.86 12.98 -1.22
CA LEU A 95 -8.49 11.68 -0.96
C LEU A 95 -9.92 11.85 -0.43
N GLN A 96 -10.13 12.77 0.52
CA GLN A 96 -11.47 13.08 1.04
C GLN A 96 -12.38 13.67 -0.04
N LYS A 97 -11.86 14.53 -0.91
CA LYS A 97 -12.63 15.06 -2.04
C LYS A 97 -13.06 13.95 -2.99
N ILE A 98 -12.14 13.05 -3.37
CA ILE A 98 -12.43 11.90 -4.23
C ILE A 98 -13.51 11.00 -3.61
N ASN A 99 -13.40 10.76 -2.30
CA ASN A 99 -14.38 9.98 -1.53
C ASN A 99 -15.79 10.57 -1.61
N ILE A 100 -15.91 11.90 -1.46
CA ILE A 100 -17.19 12.63 -1.54
C ILE A 100 -17.72 12.65 -2.97
N ASP A 101 -16.90 13.06 -3.95
CA ASP A 101 -17.29 13.22 -5.35
C ASP A 101 -17.78 11.90 -5.97
N ASN A 102 -17.23 10.77 -5.53
CA ASN A 102 -17.59 9.44 -6.04
C ASN A 102 -18.54 8.67 -5.10
N HIS A 103 -19.05 9.31 -4.04
CA HIS A 103 -19.96 8.70 -3.08
C HIS A 103 -19.46 7.38 -2.48
N LEU A 104 -18.14 7.26 -2.24
CA LEU A 104 -17.51 6.00 -1.81
C LEU A 104 -17.80 5.68 -0.33
N GLN A 105 -18.11 6.69 0.48
CA GLN A 105 -18.44 6.54 1.91
C GLN A 105 -17.35 5.85 2.74
N LEU A 106 -16.08 5.98 2.34
CA LEU A 106 -14.95 5.41 3.05
C LEU A 106 -14.58 6.28 4.27
N ASP A 107 -14.33 5.64 5.41
CA ASP A 107 -13.69 6.30 6.55
C ASP A 107 -12.17 6.35 6.34
N ILE A 108 -11.68 7.44 5.75
CA ILE A 108 -10.26 7.68 5.46
C ILE A 108 -9.59 8.38 6.65
N GLN A 109 -8.69 7.67 7.32
CA GLN A 109 -7.96 8.18 8.48
C GLN A 109 -6.49 8.47 8.14
N ALA A 110 -5.96 9.60 8.61
CA ALA A 110 -4.54 9.86 8.60
C ALA A 110 -3.88 9.24 9.85
N ARG A 111 -2.67 8.74 9.68
CA ARG A 111 -1.78 8.33 10.77
C ARG A 111 -0.42 9.01 10.59
N GLY A 112 0.21 9.34 11.70
CA GLY A 112 1.56 9.88 11.74
C GLY A 112 2.62 8.94 11.17
N THR A 113 3.86 9.42 11.16
CA THR A 113 4.99 8.71 10.58
C THR A 113 5.27 7.37 11.27
N SER A 114 5.51 6.30 10.50
CA SER A 114 6.02 5.03 11.07
C SER A 114 6.86 4.20 10.10
N ASN A 115 7.67 3.28 10.63
CA ASN A 115 8.56 2.41 9.84
C ASN A 115 8.01 0.99 9.71
N ASN A 116 6.76 0.84 9.25
CA ASN A 116 6.03 -0.43 9.33
C ASN A 116 5.63 -1.06 7.98
N SER A 117 6.16 -0.58 6.85
CA SER A 117 6.05 -1.21 5.52
C SER A 117 6.99 -0.49 4.53
N ASP A 118 7.05 -0.92 3.27
CA ASP A 118 8.03 -0.50 2.25
C ASP A 118 8.01 1.00 1.87
N HIS A 119 7.00 1.76 2.27
CA HIS A 119 7.02 3.24 2.14
C HIS A 119 8.13 3.92 2.97
N ALA A 120 8.56 3.29 4.07
CA ALA A 120 9.39 3.95 5.07
C ALA A 120 10.81 4.28 4.58
N PRO A 121 11.54 3.40 3.88
CA PRO A 121 12.85 3.73 3.32
C PRO A 121 12.79 4.92 2.33
N PHE A 122 11.72 5.01 1.53
CA PHE A 122 11.51 6.13 0.62
C PHE A 122 11.28 7.44 1.35
N TYR A 123 10.43 7.41 2.38
CA TYR A 123 10.16 8.57 3.24
C TYR A 123 11.45 9.09 3.89
N LYS A 124 12.28 8.20 4.44
CA LYS A 124 13.58 8.55 5.05
C LYS A 124 14.56 9.19 4.05
N LYS A 125 14.44 8.90 2.75
CA LYS A 125 15.24 9.52 1.69
C LYS A 125 14.62 10.80 1.12
N GLY A 126 13.52 11.29 1.70
CA GLY A 126 12.86 12.53 1.30
C GLY A 126 11.83 12.38 0.16
N THR A 127 11.54 11.15 -0.27
CA THR A 127 10.44 10.89 -1.22
C THR A 127 9.11 11.04 -0.50
N LYS A 128 8.13 11.68 -1.14
CA LYS A 128 6.75 11.69 -0.61
C LYS A 128 6.17 10.29 -0.72
N ALA A 129 6.05 9.60 0.41
CA ALA A 129 5.66 8.19 0.45
C ALA A 129 4.63 7.96 1.55
N VAL A 130 3.53 7.30 1.20
CA VAL A 130 2.49 6.88 2.14
C VAL A 130 2.31 5.37 2.05
N PHE A 131 1.91 4.79 3.17
CA PHE A 131 1.42 3.41 3.22
C PHE A 131 -0.08 3.44 3.52
N ILE A 132 -0.85 2.74 2.68
CA ILE A 132 -2.29 2.57 2.83
C ILE A 132 -2.55 1.12 3.21
N TYR A 133 -3.31 0.91 4.28
CA TYR A 133 -3.91 -0.38 4.65
C TYR A 133 -5.42 -0.24 4.86
N ALA A 134 -6.14 -1.32 4.63
CA ALA A 134 -7.59 -1.37 4.83
C ALA A 134 -7.95 -1.63 6.29
N LYS A 135 -9.07 -1.06 6.73
CA LYS A 135 -9.69 -1.36 8.02
C LYS A 135 -10.88 -2.29 7.80
N GLY A 136 -10.97 -3.32 8.63
CA GLY A 136 -12.00 -4.31 8.50
C GLY A 136 -11.61 -5.64 9.13
N LYS A 137 -12.26 -6.70 8.68
CA LYS A 137 -11.96 -8.09 8.99
C LYS A 137 -10.76 -8.49 8.13
N THR A 138 -9.57 -8.30 8.67
CA THR A 138 -8.30 -8.53 7.97
C THR A 138 -7.67 -9.91 8.23
N GLY A 139 -8.36 -10.82 8.93
CA GLY A 139 -7.79 -12.10 9.35
C GLY A 139 -6.58 -11.91 10.29
N PRO A 140 -5.97 -13.00 10.79
CA PRO A 140 -4.73 -12.91 11.56
C PRO A 140 -3.53 -12.66 10.64
N TYR A 141 -2.69 -11.68 10.98
CA TYR A 141 -1.40 -11.42 10.33
C TYR A 141 -0.38 -12.52 10.63
N HIS A 142 0.54 -12.76 9.70
CA HIS A 142 1.65 -13.72 9.86
C HIS A 142 1.18 -15.09 10.34
N HIS A 143 0.03 -15.54 9.83
CA HIS A 143 -0.65 -16.74 10.31
C HIS A 143 -1.08 -17.64 9.15
N PRO A 144 -1.12 -18.97 9.32
CA PRO A 144 -1.58 -19.90 8.27
C PRO A 144 -3.04 -19.65 7.82
N GLU A 145 -3.80 -18.91 8.61
CA GLU A 145 -5.17 -18.51 8.30
C GLU A 145 -5.27 -17.21 7.48
N ASP A 146 -4.14 -16.55 7.18
CA ASP A 146 -4.11 -15.52 6.15
C ASP A 146 -4.22 -16.16 4.77
N ASN A 147 -5.45 -16.54 4.41
CA ASN A 147 -5.81 -17.20 3.18
C ASN A 147 -7.08 -16.58 2.58
N LEU A 148 -7.28 -16.84 1.29
CA LEU A 148 -8.39 -16.24 0.53
C LEU A 148 -9.77 -16.54 1.14
N ALA A 149 -9.97 -17.71 1.75
CA ALA A 149 -11.26 -18.08 2.34
C ALA A 149 -11.63 -17.25 3.57
N ASN A 150 -10.65 -16.60 4.19
CA ASN A 150 -10.83 -15.77 5.38
C ASN A 150 -10.86 -14.26 5.08
N LEU A 151 -10.60 -13.87 3.83
CA LEU A 151 -10.74 -12.48 3.39
C LEU A 151 -12.21 -12.11 3.22
N SER A 152 -12.57 -10.92 3.69
CA SER A 152 -13.92 -10.38 3.55
C SER A 152 -14.26 -10.18 2.07
N MET A 153 -13.33 -9.61 1.29
CA MET A 153 -13.53 -9.17 -0.10
C MET A 153 -14.72 -8.20 -0.30
N GLU A 154 -15.39 -7.79 0.78
CA GLU A 154 -16.44 -6.78 0.77
C GLU A 154 -15.82 -5.37 0.73
N LYS A 155 -16.59 -4.43 0.16
CA LYS A 155 -16.22 -3.04 -0.13
C LYS A 155 -15.59 -2.31 1.04
#